data_AF-A0A6J6NR61-F1
#
_entry.id   AF-A0A6J6NR61-F1
#
_cell.length_a   1.000
_cell.length_b   1.000
_cell.length_c   1.000
_cell.angle_alpha   90.00
_cell.angle_beta   90.00
_cell.angle_gamma   90.00
#
_symmetry.space_group_name_H-M   'P 1'
#
loop_
_entity.id
_entity.type
_entity.pdbx_description
1 polymer ?
#
loop_
_entity_poly.entity_id
_entity_poly.type
_entity_poly.pdbx_seq_one_letter_code
_entity_poly.pdbx_strand_id
1 'polypeptide(L)'
;MSASLETVRRLNAWAIGEPLARGNVINMHVADDEDLFIVSFLRMGGESRPWGVAYGTITDGPTVLTVPEGRNRQLVADMMAAFAPAILGHFRHPSYSKDGPAAYSTQPLRQVWLPGSSHIEMLHFIAAAYARSTWDRPDIAVLNALGNLANCLFIESQRPGQQTIVAATDALRNSYIFPATPVRQAHLGYLLGWLNGGTDRDSRMASAQAAEKLSVSTVLDPHVERTVLQPLVSAWGEARNEGNTSVMSEVSDDIQASLADELTARWHLAREAAETVRSDSRPVNAGVESLRIDTAKSFFRNWGEKALNELAEVDAFWPNVFTDYGARSAGFAYQLRAAQDQKARHFLVHGDQELQREELASGHGVICTITSVATDSPMWKVVFSYPDLPTLKHGDKLVIAGTPLIVLEVHEIDFDSHTMMLKPMWKNAKPKAGALGMVPTSKEWRGKELVLIDEMPYGIDERRATMTHRKKSSGSDITDLIVARPRRHAALDDDGPVLASGDDQ
;
A
#
# COMPACT_ATOMS: atom_id res chain seq x y z
N MET A 1 2.92 1.50 16.33
CA MET A 1 2.30 2.69 16.93
C MET A 1 1.58 2.30 18.23
N SER A 2 1.92 2.93 19.37
CA SER A 2 1.20 2.67 20.64
C SER A 2 -0.19 3.28 20.57
N ALA A 3 -1.25 2.47 20.75
CA ALA A 3 -2.64 2.90 20.67
C ALA A 3 -2.97 4.06 21.64
N SER A 4 -2.22 4.17 22.75
CA SER A 4 -2.37 5.23 23.75
C SER A 4 -1.91 6.60 23.19
N LEU A 5 -0.79 6.66 22.48
CA LEU A 5 -0.27 7.92 21.91
C LEU A 5 -1.20 8.45 20.82
N GLU A 6 -1.69 7.58 19.94
CA GLU A 6 -2.64 7.96 18.90
C GLU A 6 -3.96 8.46 19.49
N THR A 7 -4.37 7.95 20.65
CA THR A 7 -5.57 8.46 21.34
C THR A 7 -5.35 9.87 21.89
N VAL A 8 -4.21 10.13 22.53
CA VAL A 8 -3.86 11.49 23.01
C VAL A 8 -3.80 12.48 21.86
N ARG A 9 -3.15 12.12 20.75
CA ARG A 9 -3.05 12.95 19.54
C ARG A 9 -4.43 13.34 19.00
N ARG A 10 -5.38 12.40 18.94
CA ARG A 10 -6.75 12.66 18.47
C ARG A 10 -7.55 13.53 19.44
N LEU A 11 -7.36 13.36 20.75
CA LEU A 11 -7.96 14.26 21.75
C LEU A 11 -7.43 15.69 21.63
N ASN A 12 -6.14 15.84 21.35
CA ASN A 12 -5.55 17.17 21.09
C ASN A 12 -6.11 17.80 19.81
N ALA A 13 -6.20 17.04 18.71
CA ALA A 13 -6.84 17.50 17.48
C ALA A 13 -8.30 17.93 17.73
N TRP A 14 -9.03 17.19 18.56
CA TRP A 14 -10.41 17.51 18.93
C TRP A 14 -10.52 18.80 19.77
N ALA A 15 -9.60 18.98 20.72
CA ALA A 15 -9.56 20.17 21.57
C ALA A 15 -9.24 21.43 20.78
N ILE A 16 -8.32 21.34 19.81
CA ILE A 16 -7.97 22.43 18.89
C ILE A 16 -9.12 22.67 17.89
N GLY A 17 -9.79 21.59 17.46
CA GLY A 17 -10.94 21.67 16.57
C GLY A 17 -10.61 21.48 15.09
N GLU A 18 -9.44 20.95 14.75
CA GLU A 18 -9.02 20.69 13.37
C GLU A 18 -8.07 19.49 13.26
N PRO A 19 -7.91 18.90 12.06
CA PRO A 19 -6.87 17.91 11.84
C PRO A 19 -5.48 18.50 12.06
N LEU A 20 -4.62 17.77 12.74
CA LEU A 20 -3.23 18.19 12.97
C LEU A 20 -2.30 17.49 11.98
N ALA A 21 -1.21 18.14 11.59
CA ALA A 21 -0.13 17.47 10.89
C ALA A 21 0.38 16.29 11.74
N ARG A 22 0.54 15.10 11.14
CA ARG A 22 1.04 13.93 11.87
C ARG A 22 2.48 14.10 12.33
N GLY A 23 3.28 14.80 11.54
CA GLY A 23 4.67 15.12 11.80
C GLY A 23 5.15 16.24 10.87
N ASN A 24 6.45 16.53 10.91
CA ASN A 24 7.03 17.66 10.19
C ASN A 24 7.36 17.36 8.71
N VAL A 25 7.10 16.13 8.27
CA VAL A 25 7.40 15.64 6.92
C VAL A 25 6.25 14.81 6.36
N ILE A 26 6.23 14.66 5.04
CA ILE A 26 5.36 13.70 4.34
C ILE A 26 6.12 12.40 4.07
N ASN A 27 5.59 11.28 4.56
CA ASN A 27 6.22 9.95 4.47
C ASN A 27 5.78 9.15 3.23
N MET A 28 5.26 9.82 2.21
CA MET A 28 4.85 9.19 0.97
C MET A 28 5.20 10.05 -0.24
N HIS A 29 5.42 9.38 -1.36
CA HIS A 29 5.50 10.01 -2.66
C HIS A 29 4.09 10.27 -3.20
N VAL A 30 3.89 11.41 -3.84
CA VAL A 30 2.73 11.66 -4.71
C VAL A 30 3.29 11.88 -6.10
N ALA A 31 2.92 11.02 -7.05
CA ALA A 31 3.38 11.11 -8.42
C ALA A 31 2.86 12.37 -9.12
N ASP A 32 3.53 12.79 -10.20
CA ASP A 32 3.06 13.87 -11.07
C ASP A 32 1.76 13.46 -11.80
N ASP A 33 1.04 14.41 -12.40
CA ASP A 33 -0.31 14.18 -12.92
C ASP A 33 -0.39 13.06 -13.96
N GLU A 34 0.59 12.97 -14.86
CA GLU A 34 0.65 11.92 -15.88
C GLU A 34 1.03 10.55 -15.30
N ASP A 35 1.66 10.53 -14.12
CA ASP A 35 2.12 9.33 -13.43
C ASP A 35 1.16 8.86 -12.33
N LEU A 36 0.09 9.62 -12.07
CA LEU A 36 -0.92 9.36 -11.05
C LEU A 36 -2.26 9.00 -11.70
N PHE A 37 -2.61 7.72 -11.63
CA PHE A 37 -3.86 7.21 -12.18
C PHE A 37 -4.86 6.92 -11.05
N ILE A 38 -6.06 7.46 -11.14
CA ILE A 38 -7.10 7.25 -10.13
C ILE A 38 -8.09 6.23 -10.68
N VAL A 39 -8.49 5.28 -9.85
CA VAL A 39 -9.52 4.28 -10.17
C VAL A 39 -10.53 4.21 -9.03
N SER A 40 -11.81 4.14 -9.38
CA SER A 40 -12.88 3.84 -8.44
C SER A 40 -13.81 2.80 -9.05
N PHE A 41 -14.27 1.88 -8.21
CA PHE A 41 -15.16 0.80 -8.61
C PHE A 41 -16.49 0.91 -7.89
N LEU A 42 -17.53 0.38 -8.51
CA LEU A 42 -18.85 0.22 -7.90
C LEU A 42 -19.34 -1.19 -8.19
N ARG A 43 -19.94 -1.84 -7.20
CA ARG A 43 -20.51 -3.19 -7.30
C ARG A 43 -21.88 -3.25 -6.64
N MET A 44 -22.71 -4.15 -7.15
CA MET A 44 -23.97 -4.54 -6.52
C MET A 44 -23.70 -5.27 -5.19
N GLY A 45 -24.60 -5.12 -4.22
CA GLY A 45 -24.56 -5.90 -2.99
C GLY A 45 -24.49 -7.41 -3.26
N GLY A 46 -23.57 -8.12 -2.60
CA GLY A 46 -23.40 -9.56 -2.76
C GLY A 46 -22.61 -10.03 -3.99
N GLU A 47 -22.34 -9.15 -4.97
CA GLU A 47 -21.56 -9.50 -6.16
C GLU A 47 -20.07 -9.24 -5.96
N SER A 48 -19.21 -10.09 -6.52
CA SER A 48 -17.74 -9.90 -6.49
C SER A 48 -17.20 -9.11 -7.69
N ARG A 49 -18.06 -8.75 -8.64
CA ARG A 49 -17.68 -8.11 -9.91
C ARG A 49 -18.04 -6.62 -9.91
N PRO A 50 -17.26 -5.76 -10.58
CA PRO A 50 -17.62 -4.37 -10.74
C PRO A 50 -18.84 -4.25 -11.66
N TRP A 51 -19.83 -3.48 -11.23
CA TRP A 51 -20.93 -2.98 -12.06
C TRP A 51 -20.49 -1.77 -12.89
N GLY A 52 -19.53 -1.00 -12.38
CA GLY A 52 -18.89 0.08 -13.12
C GLY A 52 -17.52 0.44 -12.58
N VAL A 53 -16.78 1.19 -13.38
CA VAL A 53 -15.45 1.71 -13.08
C VAL A 53 -15.33 3.14 -13.60
N ALA A 54 -14.81 4.05 -12.77
CA ALA A 54 -14.32 5.34 -13.22
C ALA A 54 -12.81 5.40 -13.06
N TYR A 55 -12.11 5.84 -14.09
CA TYR A 55 -10.66 5.86 -14.13
C TYR A 55 -10.09 7.02 -14.93
N GLY A 56 -8.87 7.43 -14.64
CA GLY A 56 -8.18 8.46 -15.41
C GLY A 56 -7.03 9.10 -14.64
N THR A 57 -6.25 9.92 -15.33
CA THR A 57 -5.24 10.77 -14.71
C THR A 57 -5.90 12.02 -14.10
N ILE A 58 -5.16 12.77 -13.28
CA ILE A 58 -5.66 14.06 -12.77
C ILE A 58 -5.97 15.02 -13.93
N THR A 59 -5.10 15.03 -14.95
CA THR A 59 -5.21 15.91 -16.13
C THR A 59 -6.41 15.57 -17.00
N ASP A 60 -6.63 14.28 -17.28
CA ASP A 60 -7.65 13.85 -18.24
C ASP A 60 -9.06 13.77 -17.62
N GLY A 61 -9.13 13.70 -16.29
CA GLY A 61 -10.40 13.47 -15.57
C GLY A 61 -10.90 12.02 -15.70
N PRO A 62 -12.07 11.71 -15.11
CA PRO A 62 -12.60 10.36 -15.12
C PRO A 62 -13.26 10.01 -16.45
N THR A 63 -12.83 8.91 -17.05
CA THR A 63 -13.64 8.11 -17.97
C THR A 63 -14.46 7.13 -17.14
N VAL A 64 -15.76 7.05 -17.42
CA VAL A 64 -16.70 6.17 -16.71
C VAL A 64 -17.21 5.08 -17.64
N LEU A 65 -17.13 3.83 -17.19
CA LEU A 65 -17.71 2.67 -17.87
C LEU A 65 -18.65 1.93 -16.92
N THR A 66 -19.83 1.56 -17.42
CA THR A 66 -20.88 0.86 -16.67
C THR A 66 -21.55 -0.18 -17.56
N VAL A 67 -22.27 -1.13 -16.96
CA VAL A 67 -23.11 -2.07 -17.68
C VAL A 67 -24.56 -2.00 -17.20
N PRO A 68 -25.56 -2.30 -18.04
CA PRO A 68 -26.95 -2.27 -17.61
C PRO A 68 -27.31 -3.38 -16.62
N GLU A 69 -26.53 -4.46 -16.53
CA GLU A 69 -26.76 -5.56 -15.59
C GLU A 69 -25.43 -6.10 -15.02
N GLY A 70 -25.10 -5.68 -13.79
CA GLY A 70 -23.86 -6.06 -13.11
C GLY A 70 -23.72 -7.56 -12.81
N ARG A 71 -24.82 -8.32 -12.81
CA ARG A 71 -24.78 -9.78 -12.66
C ARG A 71 -24.41 -10.51 -13.95
N ASN A 72 -24.54 -9.85 -15.10
CA ASN A 72 -24.22 -10.45 -16.39
C ASN A 72 -22.69 -10.48 -16.62
N ARG A 73 -22.12 -11.68 -16.56
CA ARG A 73 -20.67 -11.91 -16.70
C ARG A 73 -20.09 -11.40 -18.01
N GLN A 74 -20.86 -11.54 -19.11
CA GLN A 74 -20.41 -11.15 -20.44
C GLN A 74 -20.28 -9.63 -20.55
N LEU A 75 -21.31 -8.89 -20.14
CA LEU A 75 -21.31 -7.43 -20.18
C LEU A 75 -20.20 -6.86 -19.31
N VAL A 76 -20.03 -7.39 -18.09
CA VAL A 76 -18.94 -6.95 -17.20
C VAL A 76 -17.58 -7.22 -17.82
N ALA A 77 -17.38 -8.39 -18.45
CA ALA A 77 -16.14 -8.68 -19.15
C ALA A 77 -15.90 -7.75 -20.35
N ASP A 78 -16.93 -7.39 -21.12
CA ASP A 78 -16.82 -6.39 -22.21
C ASP A 78 -16.35 -5.04 -21.67
N MET A 79 -16.93 -4.59 -20.55
CA MET A 79 -16.56 -3.35 -19.86
C MET A 79 -15.11 -3.39 -19.33
N MET A 80 -14.72 -4.51 -18.71
CA MET A 80 -13.36 -4.67 -18.18
C MET A 80 -12.32 -4.78 -19.29
N ALA A 81 -12.66 -5.37 -20.44
CA ALA A 81 -11.81 -5.40 -21.62
C ALA A 81 -11.62 -4.00 -22.23
N ALA A 82 -12.65 -3.14 -22.18
CA ALA A 82 -12.54 -1.73 -22.58
C ALA A 82 -11.69 -0.90 -21.59
N PHE A 83 -11.76 -1.17 -20.29
CA PHE A 83 -10.93 -0.52 -19.27
C PHE A 83 -9.45 -0.94 -19.34
N ALA A 84 -9.18 -2.22 -19.60
CA ALA A 84 -7.87 -2.83 -19.47
C ALA A 84 -6.73 -2.09 -20.20
N PRO A 85 -6.87 -1.66 -21.47
CA PRO A 85 -5.82 -0.93 -22.18
C PRO A 85 -5.34 0.34 -21.45
N ALA A 86 -6.24 1.06 -20.77
CA ALA A 86 -5.88 2.30 -20.07
C ALA A 86 -4.94 2.03 -18.88
N ILE A 87 -5.32 1.10 -17.99
CA ILE A 87 -4.50 0.79 -16.80
C ILE A 87 -3.25 -0.02 -17.17
N LEU A 88 -3.32 -0.91 -18.15
CA LEU A 88 -2.16 -1.65 -18.66
C LEU A 88 -1.16 -0.70 -19.33
N GLY A 89 -1.65 0.28 -20.10
CA GLY A 89 -0.84 1.33 -20.69
C GLY A 89 -0.17 2.21 -19.62
N HIS A 90 -0.89 2.60 -18.57
CA HIS A 90 -0.34 3.36 -17.43
C HIS A 90 0.84 2.63 -16.77
N PHE A 91 0.72 1.33 -16.55
CA PHE A 91 1.77 0.49 -16.00
C PHE A 91 2.72 -0.09 -17.06
N ARG A 92 2.74 0.52 -18.26
CA ARG A 92 3.71 0.27 -19.33
C ARG A 92 3.75 -1.19 -19.78
N HIS A 93 2.60 -1.86 -19.84
CA HIS A 93 2.53 -3.17 -20.45
C HIS A 93 2.98 -3.07 -21.92
N PRO A 94 3.94 -3.89 -22.38
CA PRO A 94 4.50 -3.78 -23.72
C PRO A 94 3.46 -3.80 -24.86
N SER A 95 2.43 -4.63 -24.74
CA SER A 95 1.35 -4.74 -25.75
C SER A 95 0.32 -3.59 -25.73
N TYR A 96 0.31 -2.75 -24.69
CA TYR A 96 -0.69 -1.68 -24.52
C TYR A 96 -0.07 -0.28 -24.40
N SER A 97 1.27 -0.20 -24.42
CA SER A 97 1.98 1.06 -24.43
C SER A 97 2.30 1.50 -25.86
N LYS A 98 2.25 2.81 -26.12
CA LYS A 98 2.48 3.39 -27.46
C LYS A 98 3.87 3.06 -28.01
N ASP A 99 4.88 3.01 -27.14
CA ASP A 99 6.27 2.74 -27.53
C ASP A 99 6.64 1.25 -27.42
N GLY A 100 5.64 0.37 -27.25
CA GLY A 100 5.85 -1.08 -27.17
C GLY A 100 6.74 -1.50 -25.99
N PRO A 101 7.57 -2.55 -26.12
CA PRO A 101 8.51 -2.94 -25.06
C PRO A 101 9.55 -1.86 -24.71
N ALA A 102 9.87 -0.94 -25.64
CA ALA A 102 10.78 0.17 -25.37
C ALA A 102 10.17 1.21 -24.40
N ALA A 103 8.85 1.18 -24.22
CA ALA A 103 8.16 2.03 -23.24
C ALA A 103 8.46 1.64 -21.79
N TYR A 104 8.93 0.40 -21.55
CA TYR A 104 9.10 -0.07 -20.18
C TYR A 104 10.24 0.69 -19.50
N SER A 105 9.90 1.35 -18.41
CA SER A 105 10.86 1.98 -17.52
C SER A 105 10.38 1.83 -16.09
N THR A 106 11.33 1.75 -15.15
CA THR A 106 11.05 1.77 -13.70
C THR A 106 10.88 3.18 -13.16
N GLN A 107 11.18 4.20 -13.97
CA GLN A 107 11.10 5.62 -13.62
C GLN A 107 10.39 6.44 -14.72
N PRO A 108 9.65 7.50 -14.39
CA PRO A 108 9.12 7.79 -13.05
C PRO A 108 8.26 6.64 -12.50
N LEU A 109 8.17 6.54 -11.17
CA LEU A 109 7.35 5.54 -10.49
C LEU A 109 5.86 5.87 -10.67
N ARG A 110 5.15 5.01 -11.41
CA ARG A 110 3.70 5.11 -11.63
C ARG A 110 2.94 4.78 -10.35
N GLN A 111 1.92 5.58 -10.05
CA GLN A 111 1.00 5.36 -8.95
C GLN A 111 -0.42 5.07 -9.42
N VAL A 112 -1.13 4.24 -8.66
CA VAL A 112 -2.57 4.11 -8.73
C VAL A 112 -3.20 4.53 -7.40
N TRP A 113 -4.14 5.46 -7.45
CA TRP A 113 -4.88 5.97 -6.31
C TRP A 113 -6.30 5.42 -6.32
N LEU A 114 -6.72 4.91 -5.16
CA LEU A 114 -8.02 4.27 -4.95
C LEU A 114 -8.70 4.96 -3.76
N PRO A 115 -10.03 5.15 -3.74
CA PRO A 115 -10.70 5.86 -2.64
C PRO A 115 -10.45 5.24 -1.25
N GLY A 116 -10.30 3.92 -1.17
CA GLY A 116 -10.02 3.23 0.10
C GLY A 116 -9.80 1.73 -0.06
N SER A 117 -9.69 1.02 1.06
CA SER A 117 -9.34 -0.40 1.11
C SER A 117 -10.30 -1.31 0.33
N SER A 118 -11.60 -1.03 0.34
CA SER A 118 -12.58 -1.83 -0.43
C SER A 118 -12.34 -1.78 -1.96
N HIS A 119 -11.70 -0.71 -2.45
CA HIS A 119 -11.31 -0.59 -3.86
C HIS A 119 -10.01 -1.34 -4.15
N ILE A 120 -9.09 -1.44 -3.17
CA ILE A 120 -7.93 -2.33 -3.26
C ILE A 120 -8.39 -3.80 -3.30
N GLU A 121 -9.36 -4.18 -2.46
CA GLU A 121 -9.94 -5.53 -2.46
C GLU A 121 -10.58 -5.88 -3.81
N MET A 122 -11.17 -4.90 -4.52
CA MET A 122 -11.71 -5.13 -5.86
C MET A 122 -10.63 -5.59 -6.86
N LEU A 123 -9.37 -5.16 -6.70
CA LEU A 123 -8.26 -5.68 -7.53
C LEU A 123 -8.08 -7.19 -7.33
N HIS A 124 -8.29 -7.70 -6.11
CA HIS A 124 -8.23 -9.14 -5.86
C HIS A 124 -9.37 -9.89 -6.53
N PHE A 125 -10.59 -9.34 -6.52
CA PHE A 125 -11.72 -9.95 -7.22
C PHE A 125 -11.53 -9.95 -8.75
N ILE A 126 -11.00 -8.86 -9.31
CA ILE A 126 -10.64 -8.78 -10.74
C ILE A 126 -9.56 -9.82 -11.08
N ALA A 127 -8.54 -9.97 -10.23
CA ALA A 127 -7.52 -11.00 -10.40
C ALA A 127 -8.13 -12.41 -10.39
N ALA A 128 -9.03 -12.69 -9.45
CA ALA A 128 -9.69 -13.99 -9.32
C ALA A 128 -10.60 -14.30 -10.51
N ALA A 129 -11.26 -13.29 -11.07
CA ALA A 129 -12.13 -13.43 -12.23
C ALA A 129 -11.35 -13.66 -13.53
N TYR A 130 -10.20 -12.99 -13.72
CA TYR A 130 -9.58 -12.90 -15.04
C TYR A 130 -8.17 -13.45 -15.15
N ALA A 131 -7.32 -13.47 -14.11
CA ALA A 131 -5.88 -13.75 -14.29
C ALA A 131 -5.60 -15.13 -14.94
N ARG A 132 -6.46 -16.11 -14.72
CA ARG A 132 -6.34 -17.48 -15.23
C ARG A 132 -7.61 -17.95 -15.95
N SER A 133 -8.40 -17.00 -16.47
CA SER A 133 -9.62 -17.36 -17.15
C SER A 133 -9.33 -18.03 -18.49
N THR A 134 -10.11 -19.06 -18.81
CA THR A 134 -10.05 -19.82 -20.05
C THR A 134 -11.31 -19.65 -20.89
N TRP A 135 -12.03 -18.54 -20.69
CA TRP A 135 -13.27 -18.28 -21.43
C TRP A 135 -13.02 -18.22 -22.94
N ASP A 136 -13.93 -18.81 -23.71
CA ASP A 136 -13.90 -18.76 -25.17
C ASP A 136 -14.40 -17.39 -25.65
N ARG A 137 -13.48 -16.41 -25.65
CA ARG A 137 -13.73 -15.03 -26.08
C ARG A 137 -12.51 -14.45 -26.80
N PRO A 138 -12.72 -13.60 -27.81
CA PRO A 138 -11.62 -13.02 -28.59
C PRO A 138 -10.70 -12.10 -27.76
N ASP A 139 -11.20 -11.53 -26.68
CA ASP A 139 -10.51 -10.57 -25.81
C ASP A 139 -9.96 -11.20 -24.51
N ILE A 140 -9.97 -12.53 -24.39
CA ILE A 140 -9.52 -13.21 -23.16
C ILE A 140 -8.07 -12.89 -22.78
N ALA A 141 -7.18 -12.69 -23.75
CA ALA A 141 -5.79 -12.29 -23.48
C ALA A 141 -5.70 -10.91 -22.81
N VAL A 142 -6.60 -9.98 -23.17
CA VAL A 142 -6.68 -8.64 -22.57
C VAL A 142 -7.13 -8.74 -21.12
N LEU A 143 -8.17 -9.54 -20.87
CA LEU A 143 -8.68 -9.80 -19.53
C LEU A 143 -7.64 -10.50 -18.65
N ASN A 144 -6.92 -11.49 -19.18
CA ASN A 144 -5.86 -12.18 -18.46
C ASN A 144 -4.72 -11.23 -18.06
N ALA A 145 -4.30 -10.33 -18.96
CA ALA A 145 -3.30 -9.30 -18.66
C ALA A 145 -3.79 -8.34 -17.56
N LEU A 146 -5.05 -7.91 -17.62
CA LEU A 146 -5.68 -7.10 -16.56
C LEU A 146 -5.71 -7.85 -15.22
N GLY A 147 -6.12 -9.11 -15.22
CA GLY A 147 -6.16 -9.94 -14.00
C GLY A 147 -4.76 -10.14 -13.40
N ASN A 148 -3.74 -10.32 -14.24
CA ASN A 148 -2.34 -10.40 -13.81
C ASN A 148 -1.87 -9.10 -13.17
N LEU A 149 -2.15 -7.95 -13.80
CA LEU A 149 -1.83 -6.65 -13.23
C LEU A 149 -2.54 -6.44 -11.89
N ALA A 150 -3.84 -6.71 -11.83
CA ALA A 150 -4.65 -6.57 -10.63
C ALA A 150 -4.10 -7.45 -9.49
N ASN A 151 -3.65 -8.68 -9.78
CA ASN A 151 -3.00 -9.54 -8.80
C ASN A 151 -1.69 -8.93 -8.28
N CYS A 152 -0.85 -8.42 -9.19
CA CYS A 152 0.41 -7.79 -8.82
C CYS A 152 0.21 -6.51 -8.00
N LEU A 153 -0.76 -5.67 -8.36
CA LEU A 153 -1.12 -4.48 -7.59
C LEU A 153 -1.66 -4.85 -6.20
N PHE A 154 -2.50 -5.89 -6.10
CA PHE A 154 -3.01 -6.36 -4.82
C PHE A 154 -1.89 -6.91 -3.93
N ILE A 155 -1.01 -7.77 -4.45
CA ILE A 155 0.14 -8.31 -3.71
C ILE A 155 1.07 -7.17 -3.26
N GLU A 156 1.38 -6.24 -4.16
CA GLU A 156 2.25 -5.10 -3.85
C GLU A 156 1.59 -4.20 -2.80
N SER A 157 0.27 -4.01 -2.81
CA SER A 157 -0.44 -3.20 -1.80
C SER A 157 -0.25 -3.71 -0.35
N GLN A 158 0.03 -5.00 -0.19
CA GLN A 158 0.29 -5.64 1.11
C GLN A 158 1.75 -5.48 1.56
N ARG A 159 2.63 -4.95 0.72
CA ARG A 159 4.04 -4.73 1.05
C ARG A 159 4.22 -3.45 1.86
N PRO A 160 4.74 -3.51 3.10
CA PRO A 160 5.03 -2.32 3.88
C PRO A 160 6.00 -1.36 3.15
N GLY A 161 5.71 -0.07 3.20
CA GLY A 161 6.55 0.99 2.62
C GLY A 161 6.48 1.14 1.10
N GLN A 162 5.71 0.32 0.39
CA GLN A 162 5.49 0.49 -1.05
C GLN A 162 4.89 1.86 -1.40
N GLN A 163 5.21 2.37 -2.59
CA GLN A 163 4.86 3.72 -3.05
C GLN A 163 4.02 3.72 -4.35
N THR A 164 3.48 2.60 -4.79
CA THR A 164 2.75 2.45 -6.07
C THR A 164 1.23 2.44 -5.90
N ILE A 165 0.70 1.75 -4.89
CA ILE A 165 -0.75 1.62 -4.67
C ILE A 165 -1.14 2.47 -3.48
N VAL A 166 -2.01 3.44 -3.67
CA VAL A 166 -2.37 4.39 -2.61
C VAL A 166 -3.87 4.32 -2.35
N ALA A 167 -4.25 3.91 -1.14
CA ALA A 167 -5.57 4.22 -0.62
C ALA A 167 -5.59 5.70 -0.18
N ALA A 168 -6.44 6.51 -0.77
CA ALA A 168 -6.58 7.93 -0.47
C ALA A 168 -6.87 8.17 1.03
N THR A 169 -7.67 7.30 1.65
CA THR A 169 -7.92 7.30 3.10
C THR A 169 -6.64 7.11 3.92
N ASP A 170 -5.81 6.15 3.56
CA ASP A 170 -4.55 5.90 4.27
C ASP A 170 -3.52 7.00 4.01
N ALA A 171 -3.48 7.57 2.80
CA ALA A 171 -2.64 8.73 2.50
C ALA A 171 -2.94 9.92 3.42
N LEU A 172 -4.22 10.25 3.61
CA LEU A 172 -4.65 11.31 4.52
C LEU A 172 -4.35 10.94 5.98
N ARG A 173 -4.65 9.71 6.42
CA ARG A 173 -4.39 9.26 7.81
C ARG A 173 -2.91 9.20 8.17
N ASN A 174 -2.05 8.91 7.19
CA ASN A 174 -0.59 8.92 7.35
C ASN A 174 -0.04 10.34 7.34
N SER A 175 -0.75 11.31 6.76
CA SER A 175 -0.32 12.71 6.68
C SER A 175 -0.85 13.55 7.86
N TYR A 176 -2.04 13.22 8.37
CA TYR A 176 -2.78 14.01 9.37
C TYR A 176 -3.34 13.15 10.50
N ILE A 177 -3.55 13.79 11.65
CA ILE A 177 -4.23 13.26 12.83
C ILE A 177 -5.63 13.85 12.84
N PHE A 178 -6.64 12.99 12.65
CA PHE A 178 -8.04 13.41 12.62
C PHE A 178 -8.70 13.30 13.99
N PRO A 179 -9.55 14.28 14.38
CA PRO A 179 -10.28 14.28 15.64
C PRO A 179 -11.50 13.33 15.57
N ALA A 180 -11.27 12.05 15.28
CA ALA A 180 -12.31 11.06 15.03
C ALA A 180 -11.91 9.64 15.43
N THR A 181 -12.91 8.80 15.66
CA THR A 181 -12.71 7.36 15.92
C THR A 181 -12.12 6.65 14.69
N PRO A 182 -11.35 5.55 14.85
CA PRO A 182 -10.68 4.91 13.72
C PRO A 182 -11.65 4.40 12.65
N VAL A 183 -12.84 3.95 13.05
CA VAL A 183 -13.89 3.48 12.12
C VAL A 183 -14.32 4.59 11.17
N ARG A 184 -14.59 5.80 11.67
CA ARG A 184 -14.93 6.97 10.84
C ARG A 184 -13.79 7.43 9.95
N GLN A 185 -12.54 7.22 10.38
CA GLN A 185 -11.38 7.56 9.56
C GLN A 185 -11.25 6.66 8.32
N ALA A 186 -11.95 5.54 8.24
CA ALA A 186 -12.02 4.73 7.02
C ALA A 186 -12.88 5.39 5.92
N HIS A 187 -13.59 6.48 6.21
CA HIS A 187 -14.46 7.16 5.26
C HIS A 187 -13.78 8.38 4.62
N LEU A 188 -13.47 8.30 3.32
CA LEU A 188 -12.69 9.33 2.62
C LEU A 188 -13.35 10.72 2.68
N GLY A 189 -14.65 10.80 2.37
CA GLY A 189 -15.38 12.08 2.43
C GLY A 189 -15.44 12.67 3.83
N TYR A 190 -15.39 11.83 4.88
CA TYR A 190 -15.39 12.31 6.26
C TYR A 190 -14.04 12.98 6.60
N LEU A 191 -12.93 12.38 6.14
CA LEU A 191 -11.59 12.97 6.30
C LEU A 191 -11.48 14.30 5.55
N LEU A 192 -11.91 14.34 4.30
CA LEU A 192 -11.88 15.57 3.48
C LEU A 192 -12.81 16.65 4.05
N GLY A 193 -13.99 16.28 4.57
CA GLY A 193 -14.87 17.21 5.27
C GLY A 193 -14.21 17.86 6.50
N TRP A 194 -13.38 17.12 7.23
CA TRP A 194 -12.58 17.71 8.33
C TRP A 194 -11.49 18.66 7.84
N LEU A 195 -10.84 18.37 6.71
CA LEU A 195 -9.75 19.20 6.17
C LEU A 195 -10.28 20.47 5.48
N ASN A 196 -11.37 20.35 4.71
CA ASN A 196 -11.82 21.37 3.77
C ASN A 196 -13.17 22.00 4.14
N GLY A 197 -13.88 21.48 5.15
CA GLY A 197 -15.23 21.88 5.55
C GLY A 197 -15.37 23.20 6.33
N GLY A 198 -14.39 24.09 6.23
CA GLY A 198 -14.39 25.40 6.89
C GLY A 198 -13.28 25.58 7.91
N THR A 199 -13.37 26.64 8.71
CA THR A 199 -12.26 27.14 9.54
C THR A 199 -12.42 26.84 11.03
N ASP A 200 -13.60 26.44 11.49
CA ASP A 200 -13.87 26.12 12.88
C ASP A 200 -14.32 24.66 13.05
N ARG A 201 -14.30 24.19 14.29
CA ARG A 201 -14.61 22.80 14.61
C ARG A 201 -16.01 22.38 14.18
N ASP A 202 -16.99 23.24 14.40
CA ASP A 202 -18.39 22.88 14.22
C ASP A 202 -18.73 22.83 12.72
N SER A 203 -18.17 23.74 11.91
CA SER A 203 -18.30 23.73 10.46
C SER A 203 -17.62 22.49 9.84
N ARG A 204 -16.40 22.17 10.27
CA ARG A 204 -15.65 20.98 9.82
C ARG A 204 -16.38 19.70 10.19
N MET A 205 -16.89 19.62 11.43
CA MET A 205 -17.65 18.46 11.89
C MET A 205 -18.97 18.31 11.13
N ALA A 206 -19.71 19.39 10.87
CA ALA A 206 -20.94 19.34 10.10
C ALA A 206 -20.68 18.86 8.65
N SER A 207 -19.63 19.36 8.01
CA SER A 207 -19.21 18.92 6.67
C SER A 207 -18.81 17.45 6.64
N ALA A 208 -18.02 17.00 7.62
CA ALA A 208 -17.62 15.60 7.74
C ALA A 208 -18.83 14.67 7.96
N GLN A 209 -19.78 15.07 8.81
CA GLN A 209 -21.03 14.32 9.06
C GLN A 209 -21.96 14.29 7.85
N ALA A 210 -22.02 15.37 7.06
CA ALA A 210 -22.77 15.39 5.82
C ALA A 210 -22.15 14.42 4.79
N ALA A 211 -20.82 14.43 4.67
CA ALA A 211 -20.12 13.54 3.75
C ALA A 211 -20.22 12.06 4.14
N GLU A 212 -20.22 11.73 5.44
CA GLU A 212 -20.36 10.35 5.95
C GLU A 212 -21.69 9.68 5.55
N LYS A 213 -22.70 10.46 5.16
CA LYS A 213 -23.99 9.92 4.71
C LYS A 213 -23.93 9.33 3.30
N LEU A 214 -22.91 9.65 2.52
CA LEU A 214 -22.74 9.18 1.14
C LEU A 214 -21.76 8.00 1.13
N SER A 215 -22.12 6.89 0.50
CA SER A 215 -21.22 5.73 0.42
C SER A 215 -20.00 6.04 -0.46
N VAL A 216 -18.80 5.74 0.04
CA VAL A 216 -17.54 5.80 -0.75
C VAL A 216 -16.93 4.40 -0.97
N SER A 217 -17.57 3.36 -0.42
CA SER A 217 -17.17 1.98 -0.63
C SER A 217 -17.41 1.54 -2.09
N THR A 218 -16.87 0.38 -2.45
CA THR A 218 -17.23 -0.29 -3.71
C THR A 218 -18.68 -0.76 -3.69
N VAL A 219 -19.25 -1.05 -2.52
CA VAL A 219 -20.67 -1.44 -2.41
C VAL A 219 -21.55 -0.20 -2.51
N LEU A 220 -22.51 -0.26 -3.43
CA LEU A 220 -23.53 0.77 -3.59
C LEU A 220 -24.39 0.91 -2.32
N ASP A 221 -24.95 2.11 -2.09
CA ASP A 221 -25.97 2.30 -1.07
C ASP A 221 -27.19 1.38 -1.34
N PRO A 222 -27.57 0.49 -0.40
CA PRO A 222 -28.74 -0.38 -0.54
C PRO A 222 -30.05 0.36 -0.83
N HIS A 223 -30.19 1.61 -0.40
CA HIS A 223 -31.35 2.43 -0.73
C HIS A 223 -31.37 2.75 -2.23
N VAL A 224 -30.28 3.31 -2.77
CA VAL A 224 -30.13 3.61 -4.20
C VAL A 224 -30.30 2.36 -5.05
N GLU A 225 -29.70 1.25 -4.63
CA GLU A 225 -29.82 -0.04 -5.31
C GLU A 225 -31.29 -0.47 -5.44
N ARG A 226 -32.06 -0.40 -4.34
CA ARG A 226 -33.45 -0.88 -4.29
C ARG A 226 -34.44 0.08 -4.94
N THR A 227 -34.29 1.39 -4.75
CA THR A 227 -35.32 2.35 -5.17
C THR A 227 -35.07 2.93 -6.55
N VAL A 228 -33.82 3.01 -7.00
CA VAL A 228 -33.47 3.59 -8.30
C VAL A 228 -33.09 2.50 -9.28
N LEU A 229 -32.09 1.69 -8.96
CA LEU A 229 -31.49 0.80 -9.96
C LEU A 229 -32.25 -0.51 -10.17
N GLN A 230 -32.80 -1.12 -9.12
CA GLN A 230 -33.56 -2.38 -9.25
C GLN A 230 -34.76 -2.26 -10.21
N PRO A 231 -35.58 -1.19 -10.20
CA PRO A 231 -36.61 -0.97 -11.20
C PRO A 231 -36.06 -0.87 -12.63
N LEU A 232 -34.97 -0.10 -12.82
CA LEU A 232 -34.34 0.08 -14.13
C LEU A 232 -33.76 -1.23 -14.68
N VAL A 233 -33.06 -1.99 -13.84
CA VAL A 233 -32.52 -3.32 -14.21
C VAL A 233 -33.65 -4.28 -14.59
N SER A 234 -34.79 -4.22 -13.90
CA SER A 234 -35.97 -5.05 -14.21
C SER A 234 -36.56 -4.66 -15.58
N ALA A 235 -36.75 -3.36 -15.83
CA ALA A 235 -37.24 -2.84 -17.10
C ALA A 235 -36.30 -3.17 -18.27
N TRP A 236 -34.99 -3.09 -18.06
CA TRP A 236 -33.99 -3.50 -19.06
C TRP A 236 -34.09 -5.00 -19.36
N GLY A 237 -34.26 -5.83 -18.32
CA GLY A 237 -34.43 -7.28 -18.47
C GLY A 237 -35.70 -7.66 -19.25
N GLU A 238 -36.81 -6.98 -18.98
CA GLU A 238 -38.07 -7.13 -19.72
C GLU A 238 -37.91 -6.73 -21.20
N ALA A 239 -37.37 -5.54 -21.46
CA ALA A 239 -37.12 -5.06 -22.82
C ALA A 239 -36.19 -6.00 -23.60
N ARG A 240 -35.18 -6.59 -22.94
CA ARG A 240 -34.31 -7.61 -23.52
C ARG A 240 -35.06 -8.88 -23.89
N ASN A 241 -35.96 -9.36 -23.04
CA ASN A 241 -36.76 -10.55 -23.31
C ASN A 241 -37.73 -10.33 -24.48
N GLU A 242 -38.22 -9.11 -24.64
CA GLU A 242 -39.10 -8.69 -25.74
C GLU A 242 -38.35 -8.34 -27.03
N GLY A 243 -37.01 -8.25 -26.99
CA GLY A 243 -36.19 -7.83 -28.12
C GLY A 243 -36.34 -6.34 -28.48
N ASN A 244 -36.81 -5.51 -27.56
CA ASN A 244 -37.05 -4.09 -27.78
C ASN A 244 -35.77 -3.28 -27.56
N THR A 245 -34.96 -3.15 -28.61
CA THR A 245 -33.66 -2.49 -28.57
C THR A 245 -33.73 -1.00 -28.23
N SER A 246 -34.81 -0.30 -28.59
CA SER A 246 -34.99 1.13 -28.26
C SER A 246 -35.10 1.32 -26.76
N VAL A 247 -36.01 0.59 -26.12
CA VAL A 247 -36.22 0.65 -24.66
C VAL A 247 -35.00 0.14 -23.91
N MET A 248 -34.33 -0.91 -24.42
CA MET A 248 -33.06 -1.36 -23.82
C MET A 248 -32.01 -0.25 -23.81
N SER A 249 -31.90 0.53 -24.88
CA SER A 249 -30.93 1.63 -24.96
C SER A 249 -31.29 2.74 -23.97
N GLU A 250 -32.52 3.22 -23.98
CA GLU A 250 -33.01 4.28 -23.09
C GLU A 250 -32.78 3.92 -21.62
N VAL A 251 -33.17 2.70 -21.20
CA VAL A 251 -32.98 2.26 -19.82
C VAL A 251 -31.50 2.03 -19.48
N SER A 252 -30.68 1.64 -20.46
CA SER A 252 -29.22 1.53 -20.23
C SER A 252 -28.60 2.90 -19.96
N ASP A 253 -29.05 3.94 -20.66
CA ASP A 253 -28.59 5.32 -20.46
C ASP A 253 -28.98 5.83 -19.06
N ASP A 254 -30.20 5.53 -18.60
CA ASP A 254 -30.66 5.87 -17.25
C ASP A 254 -29.84 5.16 -16.15
N ILE A 255 -29.54 3.87 -16.33
CA ILE A 255 -28.67 3.10 -15.42
C ILE A 255 -27.26 3.69 -15.43
N GLN A 256 -26.72 3.99 -16.61
CA GLN A 256 -25.41 4.60 -16.76
C GLN A 256 -25.33 5.94 -16.04
N ALA A 257 -26.31 6.83 -16.22
CA ALA A 257 -26.34 8.13 -15.57
C ALA A 257 -26.29 8.01 -14.03
N SER A 258 -27.13 7.13 -13.46
CA SER A 258 -27.18 6.88 -12.02
C SER A 258 -25.86 6.33 -11.45
N LEU A 259 -25.26 5.34 -12.12
CA LEU A 259 -23.99 4.77 -11.69
C LEU A 259 -22.80 5.72 -11.91
N ALA A 260 -22.86 6.55 -12.97
CA ALA A 260 -21.80 7.47 -13.32
C ALA A 260 -21.64 8.59 -12.29
N ASP A 261 -22.74 9.10 -11.73
CA ASP A 261 -22.69 10.09 -10.65
C ASP A 261 -21.96 9.54 -9.42
N GLU A 262 -22.30 8.33 -9.00
CA GLU A 262 -21.67 7.63 -7.86
C GLU A 262 -20.18 7.38 -8.09
N LEU A 263 -19.80 6.90 -9.28
CA LEU A 263 -18.41 6.61 -9.64
C LEU A 263 -17.57 7.90 -9.73
N THR A 264 -18.11 8.93 -10.38
CA THR A 264 -17.44 10.23 -10.56
C THR A 264 -17.20 10.92 -9.23
N ALA A 265 -18.18 10.88 -8.32
CA ALA A 265 -18.03 11.41 -6.96
C ALA A 265 -16.88 10.72 -6.20
N ARG A 266 -16.79 9.38 -6.25
CA ARG A 266 -15.71 8.61 -5.61
C ARG A 266 -14.34 8.95 -6.21
N TRP A 267 -14.27 9.06 -7.52
CA TRP A 267 -13.06 9.45 -8.23
C TRP A 267 -12.58 10.85 -7.81
N HIS A 268 -13.49 11.83 -7.73
CA HIS A 268 -13.15 13.19 -7.30
C HIS A 268 -12.67 13.26 -5.86
N LEU A 269 -13.25 12.47 -4.94
CA LEU A 269 -12.73 12.39 -3.57
C LEU A 269 -11.28 11.86 -3.53
N ALA A 270 -10.96 10.84 -4.35
CA ALA A 270 -9.60 10.33 -4.45
C ALA A 270 -8.63 11.37 -5.05
N ARG A 271 -9.07 12.13 -6.06
CA ARG A 271 -8.31 13.25 -6.62
C ARG A 271 -8.04 14.33 -5.57
N GLU A 272 -9.08 14.79 -4.87
CA GLU A 272 -8.98 15.83 -3.85
C GLU A 272 -8.02 15.42 -2.72
N ALA A 273 -8.03 14.15 -2.31
CA ALA A 273 -7.07 13.63 -1.35
C ALA A 273 -5.62 13.65 -1.88
N ALA A 274 -5.40 13.26 -3.14
CA ALA A 274 -4.08 13.33 -3.78
C ALA A 274 -3.56 14.78 -3.86
N GLU A 275 -4.41 15.71 -4.29
CA GLU A 275 -4.11 17.14 -4.35
C GLU A 275 -3.84 17.73 -2.95
N THR A 276 -4.59 17.31 -1.94
CA THR A 276 -4.41 17.76 -0.54
C THR A 276 -3.06 17.32 0.03
N VAL A 277 -2.63 16.08 -0.25
CA VAL A 277 -1.30 15.61 0.19
C VAL A 277 -0.19 16.26 -0.64
N ARG A 278 -0.39 16.45 -1.95
CA ARG A 278 0.61 17.06 -2.83
C ARG A 278 0.84 18.54 -2.53
N SER A 279 -0.22 19.26 -2.17
CA SER A 279 -0.17 20.69 -1.84
C SER A 279 0.32 20.97 -0.40
N ASP A 280 0.62 19.93 0.37
CA ASP A 280 1.16 20.08 1.71
C ASP A 280 2.53 20.77 1.68
N SER A 281 2.68 21.84 2.46
CA SER A 281 3.90 22.63 2.53
C SER A 281 5.08 21.92 3.24
N ARG A 282 4.82 20.84 3.96
CA ARG A 282 5.85 20.08 4.67
C ARG A 282 6.78 19.39 3.66
N PRO A 283 8.10 19.35 3.92
CA PRO A 283 9.02 18.64 3.05
C PRO A 283 8.72 17.14 3.03
N VAL A 284 8.99 16.51 1.89
CA VAL A 284 8.96 15.05 1.78
C VAL A 284 10.13 14.46 2.56
N ASN A 285 9.87 13.39 3.31
CA ASN A 285 10.90 12.68 4.07
C ASN A 285 11.98 12.14 3.11
N ALA A 286 13.26 12.39 3.42
CA ALA A 286 14.39 11.94 2.60
C ALA A 286 14.41 10.41 2.37
N GLY A 287 13.84 9.62 3.29
CA GLY A 287 13.69 8.17 3.15
C GLY A 287 12.73 7.72 2.06
N VAL A 288 11.79 8.58 1.63
CA VAL A 288 10.80 8.27 0.60
C VAL A 288 11.47 7.96 -0.72
N GLU A 289 12.57 8.62 -1.09
CA GLU A 289 13.28 8.32 -2.33
C GLU A 289 13.85 6.88 -2.32
N SER A 290 14.38 6.43 -1.19
CA SER A 290 14.84 5.05 -1.04
C SER A 290 13.68 4.06 -1.17
N LEU A 291 12.51 4.39 -0.62
CA LEU A 291 11.29 3.60 -0.79
C LEU A 291 10.78 3.58 -2.22
N ARG A 292 10.84 4.70 -2.95
CA ARG A 292 10.46 4.77 -4.37
C ARG A 292 11.34 3.86 -5.22
N ILE A 293 12.67 3.93 -5.04
CA ILE A 293 13.62 3.07 -5.76
C ILE A 293 13.38 1.60 -5.43
N ASP A 294 13.15 1.27 -4.16
CA ASP A 294 12.86 -0.11 -3.74
C ASP A 294 11.54 -0.62 -4.31
N THR A 295 10.51 0.22 -4.33
CA THR A 295 9.20 -0.07 -4.93
C THR A 295 9.32 -0.29 -6.43
N ALA A 296 10.04 0.59 -7.14
CA ALA A 296 10.26 0.45 -8.57
C ALA A 296 10.92 -0.90 -8.91
N LYS A 297 11.90 -1.34 -8.11
CA LYS A 297 12.56 -2.64 -8.27
C LYS A 297 11.64 -3.82 -7.94
N SER A 298 10.89 -3.75 -6.84
CA SER A 298 9.93 -4.78 -6.45
C SER A 298 8.86 -4.96 -7.52
N PHE A 299 8.25 -3.85 -7.94
CA PHE A 299 7.19 -3.85 -8.91
C PHE A 299 7.69 -4.27 -10.30
N PHE A 300 8.91 -3.89 -10.70
CA PHE A 300 9.52 -4.42 -11.92
C PHE A 300 9.61 -5.94 -11.94
N ARG A 301 10.12 -6.56 -10.86
CA ARG A 301 10.19 -8.03 -10.75
C ARG A 301 8.80 -8.67 -10.73
N ASN A 302 7.85 -8.04 -10.06
CA ASN A 302 6.52 -8.59 -9.89
C ASN A 302 5.65 -8.46 -11.14
N TRP A 303 5.81 -7.38 -11.92
CA TRP A 303 4.99 -7.03 -13.07
C TRP A 303 5.82 -6.90 -14.35
N GLY A 304 6.77 -5.98 -14.40
CA GLY A 304 7.46 -5.58 -15.63
C GLY A 304 8.24 -6.69 -16.33
N GLU A 305 9.07 -7.41 -15.59
CA GLU A 305 9.85 -8.54 -16.10
C GLU A 305 8.92 -9.61 -16.70
N LYS A 306 7.78 -9.88 -16.05
CA LYS A 306 6.83 -10.89 -16.51
C LYS A 306 6.07 -10.45 -17.74
N ALA A 307 5.61 -9.20 -17.77
CA ALA A 307 4.96 -8.62 -18.95
C ALA A 307 5.91 -8.57 -20.17
N LEU A 308 7.20 -8.30 -19.94
CA LEU A 308 8.23 -8.37 -20.99
C LEU A 308 8.46 -9.81 -21.46
N ASN A 309 8.52 -10.78 -20.53
CA ASN A 309 8.67 -12.19 -20.87
C ASN A 309 7.47 -12.72 -21.66
N GLU A 310 6.24 -12.35 -21.28
CA GLU A 310 5.03 -12.70 -22.04
C GLU A 310 5.11 -12.22 -23.49
N LEU A 311 5.49 -10.96 -23.71
CA LEU A 311 5.67 -10.43 -25.07
C LEU A 311 6.77 -11.16 -25.84
N ALA A 312 7.84 -11.54 -25.14
CA ALA A 312 8.95 -12.29 -25.72
C ALA A 312 8.64 -13.79 -25.92
N GLU A 313 7.41 -14.23 -25.63
CA GLU A 313 6.99 -15.64 -25.66
C GLU A 313 7.87 -16.55 -24.79
N VAL A 314 8.44 -15.98 -23.72
CA VAL A 314 9.19 -16.67 -22.68
C VAL A 314 8.23 -17.00 -21.54
N ASP A 315 8.41 -18.18 -20.94
CA ASP A 315 7.57 -18.61 -19.81
C ASP A 315 7.60 -17.57 -18.66
N ALA A 316 6.46 -16.93 -18.44
CA ALA A 316 6.28 -15.89 -17.43
C ALA A 316 5.56 -16.47 -16.23
N PHE A 317 6.29 -16.67 -15.13
CA PHE A 317 5.68 -17.16 -13.90
C PHE A 317 4.87 -16.05 -13.21
N TRP A 318 3.56 -16.14 -13.31
CA TRP A 318 2.65 -15.26 -12.58
C TRP A 318 2.24 -15.86 -11.22
N PRO A 319 2.31 -15.08 -10.12
CA PRO A 319 1.94 -15.56 -8.80
C PRO A 319 0.49 -16.06 -8.77
N ASN A 320 0.20 -17.00 -7.88
CA ASN A 320 -1.18 -17.44 -7.68
C ASN A 320 -2.03 -16.31 -7.09
N VAL A 321 -3.33 -16.32 -7.37
CA VAL A 321 -4.28 -15.30 -6.90
C VAL A 321 -4.72 -15.54 -5.45
N PHE A 322 -4.73 -16.79 -4.97
CA PHE A 322 -5.28 -17.14 -3.66
C PHE A 322 -4.20 -17.36 -2.60
N THR A 323 -3.26 -18.27 -2.83
CA THR A 323 -2.19 -18.54 -1.86
C THR A 323 -0.94 -19.11 -2.51
N ASP A 324 0.18 -18.95 -1.79
CA ASP A 324 1.36 -19.78 -1.98
C ASP A 324 1.07 -21.20 -1.46
N TYR A 325 0.83 -22.17 -2.36
CA TYR A 325 0.51 -23.56 -1.98
C TYR A 325 1.65 -24.31 -1.26
N GLY A 326 2.84 -23.71 -1.16
CA GLY A 326 3.98 -24.28 -0.44
C GLY A 326 4.20 -23.58 0.89
N ALA A 327 4.25 -24.35 1.99
CA ALA A 327 4.61 -23.83 3.32
C ALA A 327 5.93 -23.04 3.31
N ARG A 328 6.87 -23.43 2.44
CA ARG A 328 8.13 -22.74 2.22
C ARG A 328 7.96 -21.36 1.60
N SER A 329 7.15 -21.26 0.54
CA SER A 329 6.85 -20.00 -0.14
C SER A 329 6.09 -19.05 0.77
N ALA A 330 5.09 -19.57 1.50
CA ALA A 330 4.38 -18.80 2.53
C ALA A 330 5.31 -18.30 3.65
N GLY A 331 6.21 -19.17 4.14
CA GLY A 331 7.21 -18.81 5.14
C GLY A 331 8.20 -17.76 4.63
N PHE A 332 8.64 -17.89 3.38
CA PHE A 332 9.46 -16.87 2.70
C PHE A 332 8.73 -15.53 2.62
N ALA A 333 7.49 -15.52 2.12
CA ALA A 333 6.68 -14.30 1.98
C ALA A 333 6.46 -13.61 3.34
N TYR A 334 6.19 -14.37 4.41
CA TYR A 334 6.07 -13.83 5.76
C TYR A 334 7.36 -13.14 6.24
N GLN A 335 8.50 -13.84 6.15
CA GLN A 335 9.79 -13.29 6.58
C GLN A 335 10.19 -12.07 5.73
N LEU A 336 9.92 -12.11 4.43
CA LEU A 336 10.18 -10.99 3.53
C LEU A 336 9.33 -9.77 3.89
N ARG A 337 8.05 -9.93 4.22
CA ARG A 337 7.18 -8.83 4.66
C ARG A 337 7.66 -8.22 5.98
N ALA A 338 8.08 -9.04 6.93
CA ALA A 338 8.67 -8.55 8.18
C ALA A 338 9.95 -7.74 7.92
N ALA A 339 10.82 -8.22 7.03
CA ALA A 339 12.02 -7.50 6.62
C ALA A 339 11.68 -6.17 5.91
N GLN A 340 10.65 -6.17 5.06
CA GLN A 340 10.18 -4.96 4.35
C GLN A 340 9.57 -3.93 5.30
N ASP A 341 8.84 -4.35 6.35
CA ASP A 341 8.35 -3.45 7.40
C ASP A 341 9.51 -2.77 8.14
N GLN A 342 10.50 -3.54 8.61
CA GLN A 342 11.68 -2.98 9.25
C GLN A 342 12.46 -2.04 8.32
N LYS A 343 12.62 -2.42 7.04
CA LYS A 343 13.30 -1.60 6.04
C LYS A 343 12.58 -0.28 5.80
N ALA A 344 11.25 -0.30 5.74
CA ALA A 344 10.46 0.91 5.56
C ALA A 344 10.57 1.86 6.76
N ARG A 345 10.47 1.31 7.98
CA ARG A 345 10.69 2.07 9.22
C ARG A 345 12.10 2.66 9.27
N HIS A 346 13.12 1.85 8.95
CA HIS A 346 14.51 2.29 8.88
C HIS A 346 14.69 3.48 7.93
N PHE A 347 14.13 3.45 6.72
CA PHE A 347 14.27 4.58 5.80
C PHE A 347 13.58 5.85 6.30
N LEU A 348 12.40 5.74 6.90
CA LEU A 348 11.59 6.90 7.27
C LEU A 348 12.00 7.51 8.61
N VAL A 349 12.40 6.71 9.60
CA VAL A 349 12.67 7.19 10.97
C VAL A 349 13.74 8.28 11.01
N HIS A 350 14.73 8.26 10.11
CA HIS A 350 15.79 9.26 10.10
C HIS A 350 15.34 10.65 9.66
N GLY A 351 14.28 10.76 8.85
CA GLY A 351 13.74 12.04 8.39
C GLY A 351 12.54 12.55 9.20
N ASP A 352 12.00 11.74 10.11
CA ASP A 352 10.76 12.05 10.82
C ASP A 352 10.93 11.95 12.35
N GLN A 353 10.84 13.10 13.02
CA GLN A 353 10.92 13.19 14.48
C GLN A 353 9.78 12.46 15.19
N GLU A 354 8.60 12.36 14.57
CA GLU A 354 7.46 11.67 15.18
C GLU A 354 7.67 10.16 15.15
N LEU A 355 8.22 9.62 14.05
CA LEU A 355 8.64 8.22 14.02
C LEU A 355 9.79 7.96 15.01
N GLN A 356 10.74 8.88 15.18
CA GLN A 356 11.79 8.75 16.19
C GLN A 356 11.20 8.66 17.60
N ARG A 357 10.24 9.54 17.94
CA ARG A 357 9.54 9.51 19.22
C ARG A 357 8.79 8.19 19.45
N GLU A 358 8.20 7.63 18.40
CA GLU A 358 7.52 6.34 18.46
C GLU A 358 8.49 5.18 18.73
N GLU A 359 9.67 5.17 18.10
CA GLU A 359 10.70 4.16 18.36
C GLU A 359 11.29 4.30 19.78
N LEU A 360 11.55 5.54 20.22
CA LEU A 360 11.99 5.80 21.60
C LEU A 360 10.94 5.36 22.62
N ALA A 361 9.66 5.66 22.39
CA ALA A 361 8.57 5.23 23.27
C ALA A 361 8.36 3.70 23.28
N SER A 362 8.79 3.02 22.22
CA SER A 362 8.78 1.54 22.14
C SER A 362 9.99 0.92 22.80
N GLY A 363 10.96 1.72 23.27
CA GLY A 363 12.20 1.24 23.88
C GLY A 363 13.34 0.95 22.90
N HIS A 364 13.12 1.15 21.60
CA HIS A 364 14.07 0.83 20.52
C HIS A 364 15.11 1.94 20.28
N GLY A 365 15.47 2.67 21.32
CA GLY A 365 16.40 3.79 21.22
C GLY A 365 16.48 4.56 22.52
N VAL A 366 17.37 5.56 22.56
CA VAL A 366 17.55 6.46 23.70
C VAL A 366 17.88 7.88 23.27
N ILE A 367 17.45 8.86 24.05
CA ILE A 367 18.03 10.21 24.05
C ILE A 367 19.16 10.21 25.08
N CYS A 368 20.36 10.65 24.68
CA CYS A 368 21.52 10.62 25.58
C CYS A 368 22.48 11.79 25.37
N THR A 369 23.28 12.08 26.40
CA THR A 369 24.37 13.05 26.35
C THR A 369 25.72 12.34 26.51
N ILE A 370 26.67 12.66 25.64
CA ILE A 370 28.03 12.10 25.71
C ILE A 370 28.80 12.76 26.85
N THR A 371 29.19 11.98 27.86
CA THR A 371 29.94 12.48 29.02
C THR A 371 31.44 12.26 28.88
N SER A 372 31.86 11.17 28.24
CA SER A 372 33.27 10.86 28.02
C SER A 372 33.49 10.20 26.67
N VAL A 373 34.67 10.46 26.09
CA VAL A 373 35.15 9.92 24.82
C VAL A 373 36.58 9.45 25.06
N ALA A 374 36.81 8.14 24.96
CA ALA A 374 38.15 7.58 25.05
C ALA A 374 38.94 7.80 23.75
N THR A 375 40.23 8.14 23.88
CA THR A 375 41.12 8.43 22.75
C THR A 375 41.81 7.20 22.19
N ASP A 376 42.06 6.20 23.04
CA ASP A 376 42.98 5.10 22.72
C ASP A 376 42.24 3.85 22.22
N SER A 377 41.07 3.57 22.81
CA SER A 377 40.07 2.62 22.31
C SER A 377 38.76 3.40 22.20
N PRO A 378 38.19 3.61 21.00
CA PRO A 378 37.02 4.46 20.82
C PRO A 378 35.84 3.84 21.57
N MET A 379 35.57 4.41 22.74
CA MET A 379 34.48 4.03 23.61
C MET A 379 33.93 5.30 24.25
N TRP A 380 32.61 5.43 24.21
CA TRP A 380 31.88 6.59 24.67
C TRP A 380 31.11 6.21 25.92
N LYS A 381 31.20 7.04 26.95
CA LYS A 381 30.28 6.98 28.08
C LYS A 381 29.17 7.99 27.85
N VAL A 382 27.93 7.53 27.86
CA VAL A 382 26.75 8.38 27.72
C VAL A 382 25.85 8.25 28.94
N VAL A 383 25.11 9.31 29.23
CA VAL A 383 23.99 9.30 30.18
C VAL A 383 22.72 9.44 29.36
N PHE A 384 21.77 8.51 29.50
CA PHE A 384 20.50 8.58 28.77
C PHE A 384 19.39 9.17 29.64
N SER A 385 18.45 9.87 28.99
CA SER A 385 17.36 10.61 29.66
C SER A 385 15.97 10.09 29.30
N TYR A 386 15.84 9.33 28.21
CA TYR A 386 14.57 8.76 27.77
C TYR A 386 14.82 7.60 26.81
N PRO A 387 14.00 6.53 26.81
CA PRO A 387 12.99 6.21 27.84
C PRO A 387 13.65 5.77 29.14
N ASP A 388 12.89 5.70 30.23
CA ASP A 388 13.39 5.25 31.54
C ASP A 388 13.88 3.80 31.50
N LEU A 389 13.21 2.96 30.70
CA LEU A 389 13.53 1.54 30.54
C LEU A 389 13.62 1.19 29.05
N PRO A 390 14.76 1.46 28.38
CA PRO A 390 14.95 1.04 27.01
C PRO A 390 15.07 -0.49 26.91
N THR A 391 14.67 -1.07 25.77
CA THR A 391 14.72 -2.53 25.55
C THR A 391 16.09 -3.02 25.06
N LEU A 392 17.09 -2.15 25.14
CA LEU A 392 18.44 -2.34 24.59
C LEU A 392 19.24 -3.36 25.40
N LYS A 393 20.13 -4.07 24.70
CA LYS A 393 20.98 -5.13 25.24
C LYS A 393 22.42 -4.98 24.74
N HIS A 394 23.32 -5.67 25.43
CA HIS A 394 24.70 -5.81 24.96
C HIS A 394 24.76 -6.38 23.54
N GLY A 395 25.54 -5.73 22.67
CA GLY A 395 25.70 -6.08 21.25
C GLY A 395 24.66 -5.46 20.33
N ASP A 396 23.62 -4.80 20.86
CA ASP A 396 22.67 -4.06 20.04
C ASP A 396 23.37 -2.90 19.33
N LYS A 397 22.89 -2.57 18.15
CA LYS A 397 23.47 -1.52 17.33
C LYS A 397 22.51 -0.34 17.25
N LEU A 398 23.04 0.83 17.57
CA LEU A 398 22.33 2.08 17.54
C LEU A 398 22.92 2.97 16.46
N VAL A 399 22.07 3.76 15.83
CA VAL A 399 22.45 4.79 14.88
C VAL A 399 21.96 6.15 15.36
N ILE A 400 22.68 7.20 14.98
CA ILE A 400 22.22 8.57 15.27
C ILE A 400 21.05 8.88 14.34
N ALA A 401 19.93 9.36 14.89
CA ALA A 401 18.77 9.80 14.12
C ALA A 401 19.19 10.87 13.09
N GLY A 402 18.64 10.79 11.87
CA GLY A 402 19.09 11.60 10.73
C GLY A 402 20.42 11.20 10.11
N THR A 403 21.20 10.28 10.71
CA THR A 403 22.53 9.88 10.21
C THR A 403 22.79 8.37 10.38
N PRO A 404 22.16 7.51 9.55
CA PRO A 404 22.29 6.05 9.64
C PRO A 404 23.72 5.51 9.43
N LEU A 405 24.64 6.34 8.91
CA LEU A 405 26.03 5.96 8.66
C LEU A 405 26.89 5.90 9.93
N ILE A 406 26.39 6.43 11.05
CA ILE A 406 27.11 6.53 12.31
C ILE A 406 26.53 5.51 13.27
N VAL A 407 27.20 4.36 13.35
CA VAL A 407 26.75 3.17 14.09
C VAL A 407 27.56 3.00 15.37
N LEU A 408 26.87 2.78 16.48
CA LEU A 408 27.38 2.57 17.83
C LEU A 408 26.91 1.20 18.32
N GLU A 409 27.82 0.38 18.84
CA GLU A 409 27.48 -0.91 19.47
C GLU A 409 27.35 -0.72 20.98
N VAL A 410 26.29 -1.25 21.58
CA VAL A 410 26.05 -1.19 23.02
C VAL A 410 26.97 -2.20 23.72
N HIS A 411 27.85 -1.71 24.59
CA HIS A 411 28.81 -2.54 25.33
C HIS A 411 28.39 -2.79 26.79
N GLU A 412 27.73 -1.84 27.43
CA GLU A 412 27.26 -2.00 28.81
C GLU A 412 26.13 -1.00 29.05
N ILE A 413 25.13 -1.41 29.84
CA ILE A 413 24.02 -0.53 30.25
C ILE A 413 23.83 -0.68 31.75
N ASP A 414 23.82 0.45 32.45
CA ASP A 414 23.43 0.58 33.85
C ASP A 414 22.14 1.39 33.90
N PHE A 415 21.03 0.71 34.19
CA PHE A 415 19.71 1.32 34.28
C PHE A 415 19.53 2.14 35.56
N ASP A 416 20.19 1.78 36.65
CA ASP A 416 20.06 2.51 37.92
C ASP A 416 20.73 3.88 37.79
N SER A 417 21.92 3.91 37.20
CA SER A 417 22.66 5.14 36.97
C SER A 417 22.28 5.86 35.66
N HIS A 418 21.39 5.29 34.85
CA HIS A 418 21.09 5.71 33.49
C HIS A 418 22.34 5.95 32.62
N THR A 419 23.37 5.11 32.75
CA THR A 419 24.59 5.21 31.93
C THR A 419 24.72 4.06 30.96
N MET A 420 25.36 4.35 29.82
CA MET A 420 25.64 3.35 28.80
C MET A 420 27.04 3.55 28.22
N MET A 421 27.73 2.44 27.97
CA MET A 421 29.01 2.41 27.28
C MET A 421 28.74 2.01 25.83
N LEU A 422 29.13 2.89 24.90
CA LEU A 422 28.93 2.72 23.47
C LEU A 422 30.27 2.60 22.76
N LYS A 423 30.36 1.70 21.79
CA LYS A 423 31.54 1.50 20.96
C LYS A 423 31.25 1.96 19.52
N PRO A 424 31.84 3.07 19.07
CA PRO A 424 31.80 3.47 17.67
C PRO A 424 32.29 2.38 16.71
N MET A 425 31.52 2.12 15.66
CA MET A 425 31.83 1.12 14.63
C MET A 425 32.49 1.70 13.37
N TRP A 426 32.89 2.98 13.42
CA TRP A 426 33.67 3.63 12.35
C TRP A 426 35.04 4.08 12.86
N LYS A 427 36.00 4.28 11.96
CA LYS A 427 37.36 4.73 12.30
C LYS A 427 37.67 6.14 11.77
N ASN A 428 37.26 6.41 10.53
CA ASN A 428 37.52 7.67 9.83
C ASN A 428 36.26 8.51 9.78
N ALA A 429 36.42 9.83 9.70
CA ALA A 429 35.32 10.75 9.46
C ALA A 429 34.46 10.31 8.26
N LYS A 430 33.15 10.54 8.36
CA LYS A 430 32.14 10.24 7.36
C LYS A 430 31.59 11.55 6.79
N PRO A 431 32.15 12.09 5.70
CA PRO A 431 31.72 13.39 5.16
C PRO A 431 30.21 13.46 4.86
N LYS A 432 29.61 12.34 4.41
CA LYS A 432 28.17 12.22 4.13
C LYS A 432 27.27 12.40 5.36
N ALA A 433 27.83 12.29 6.57
CA ALA A 433 27.14 12.49 7.83
C ALA A 433 27.20 13.94 8.35
N GLY A 434 27.77 14.87 7.56
CA GLY A 434 27.87 16.28 7.90
C GLY A 434 28.61 16.51 9.23
N ALA A 435 28.06 17.38 10.08
CA ALA A 435 28.64 17.73 11.38
C ALA A 435 28.69 16.55 12.38
N LEU A 436 27.88 15.50 12.17
CA LEU A 436 27.89 14.26 12.96
C LEU A 436 28.81 13.20 12.34
N GLY A 437 29.50 13.52 11.26
CA GLY A 437 30.46 12.67 10.57
C GLY A 437 31.88 12.72 11.11
N MET A 438 32.12 13.23 12.31
CA MET A 438 33.48 13.39 12.85
C MET A 438 34.15 12.03 13.15
N VAL A 439 35.48 12.05 13.30
CA VAL A 439 36.20 10.89 13.83
C VAL A 439 35.69 10.54 15.23
N PRO A 440 35.56 9.25 15.59
CA PRO A 440 34.93 8.87 16.85
C PRO A 440 35.73 9.26 18.10
N THR A 441 37.04 9.48 17.97
CA THR A 441 37.94 9.90 19.05
C THR A 441 37.98 11.42 19.25
N SER A 442 37.21 12.19 18.46
CA SER A 442 37.15 13.65 18.62
C SER A 442 36.60 14.04 19.99
N LYS A 443 37.28 14.95 20.68
CA LYS A 443 36.79 15.49 21.96
C LYS A 443 35.52 16.33 21.80
N GLU A 444 35.24 16.81 20.59
CA GLU A 444 34.04 17.59 20.26
C GLU A 444 32.73 16.80 20.40
N TRP A 445 32.81 15.47 20.52
CA TRP A 445 31.66 14.64 20.85
C TRP A 445 31.16 14.88 22.28
N ARG A 446 32.04 15.26 23.22
CA ARG A 446 31.66 15.48 24.62
C ARG A 446 30.64 16.62 24.74
N GLY A 447 29.57 16.37 25.48
CA GLY A 447 28.48 17.32 25.71
C GLY A 447 27.43 17.36 24.61
N LYS A 448 27.60 16.62 23.50
CA LYS A 448 26.54 16.51 22.49
C LYS A 448 25.39 15.65 23.00
N GLU A 449 24.18 16.14 22.79
CA GLU A 449 22.95 15.40 22.95
C GLU A 449 22.61 14.70 21.63
N LEU A 450 22.31 13.41 21.71
CA LEU A 450 22.03 12.55 20.57
C LEU A 450 20.72 11.81 20.78
N VAL A 451 19.95 11.70 19.71
CA VAL A 451 18.87 10.71 19.60
C VAL A 451 19.45 9.48 18.92
N LEU A 452 19.55 8.39 19.66
CA LEU A 452 20.01 7.09 19.19
C LEU A 452 18.80 6.19 19.00
N ILE A 453 18.74 5.49 17.87
CA ILE A 453 17.68 4.54 17.55
C ILE A 453 18.31 3.24 17.06
N ASP A 454 17.61 2.12 17.20
CA ASP A 454 18.06 0.82 16.68
C ASP A 454 18.44 0.95 15.19
N GLU A 455 19.55 0.32 14.80
CA GLU A 455 19.98 0.20 13.41
C GLU A 455 18.90 -0.50 12.55
N MET A 456 18.04 -1.32 13.17
CA MET A 456 16.99 -2.11 12.53
C MET A 456 17.57 -2.97 11.39
N PRO A 457 18.25 -4.08 11.69
CA PRO A 457 19.04 -4.82 10.72
C PRO A 457 18.19 -5.66 9.73
N TYR A 458 17.42 -5.01 8.87
CA TYR A 458 16.54 -5.64 7.89
C TYR A 458 17.28 -6.58 6.92
N GLY A 459 18.57 -6.32 6.66
CA GLY A 459 19.40 -7.19 5.80
C GLY A 459 19.68 -8.58 6.39
N ILE A 460 19.51 -8.77 7.71
CA ILE A 460 19.55 -10.11 8.33
C ILE A 460 18.24 -10.84 8.05
N ASP A 461 17.11 -10.14 8.16
CA ASP A 461 15.79 -10.72 7.92
C ASP A 461 15.56 -11.03 6.43
N GLU A 462 16.05 -10.20 5.50
CA GLU A 462 16.08 -10.53 4.05
C GLU A 462 16.90 -11.82 3.79
N ARG A 463 18.04 -11.97 4.47
CA ARG A 463 18.84 -13.21 4.40
C ARG A 463 18.09 -14.40 4.99
N ARG A 464 17.39 -14.23 6.11
CA ARG A 464 16.56 -15.26 6.73
C ARG A 464 15.42 -15.70 5.81
N ALA A 465 14.75 -14.76 5.15
CA ALA A 465 13.76 -15.06 4.12
C ALA A 465 14.40 -15.94 3.03
N THR A 466 15.51 -15.50 2.45
CA THR A 466 16.23 -16.25 1.41
C THR A 466 16.63 -17.67 1.87
N MET A 467 17.09 -17.83 3.11
CA MET A 467 17.41 -19.14 3.68
C MET A 467 16.18 -20.04 3.84
N THR A 468 15.03 -19.48 4.21
CA THR A 468 13.76 -20.20 4.29
C THR A 468 13.35 -20.74 2.92
N HIS A 469 13.56 -19.95 1.86
CA HIS A 469 13.26 -20.35 0.49
C HIS A 469 14.21 -21.43 -0.07
N ARG A 470 15.44 -21.57 0.44
CA ARG A 470 16.41 -22.55 -0.08
C ARG A 470 16.07 -23.97 0.36
N LYS A 471 15.80 -24.85 -0.62
CA LYS A 471 15.62 -26.29 -0.38
C LYS A 471 16.89 -26.88 0.24
N LYS A 472 16.76 -27.56 1.38
CA LYS A 472 17.87 -28.30 1.99
C LYS A 472 18.02 -29.63 1.25
N SER A 473 19.23 -29.93 0.77
CA SER A 473 19.53 -31.19 0.09
C SER A 473 19.51 -32.41 1.01
N SER A 474 19.43 -32.23 2.33
CA SER A 474 19.65 -33.27 3.34
C SER A 474 18.45 -34.15 3.68
N GLY A 475 17.30 -34.02 3.00
CA GLY A 475 16.11 -34.86 3.23
C GLY A 475 15.47 -34.75 4.63
N SER A 476 15.98 -33.85 5.47
CA SER A 476 15.56 -33.62 6.85
C SER A 476 14.50 -32.52 6.97
N ASP A 477 13.96 -32.05 5.84
CA ASP A 477 13.01 -30.96 5.79
C ASP A 477 11.59 -31.52 5.77
N ILE A 478 10.83 -31.29 6.83
CA ILE A 478 9.44 -31.76 6.94
C ILE A 478 8.57 -31.19 5.81
N THR A 479 8.93 -30.03 5.23
CA THR A 479 8.20 -29.45 4.10
C THR A 479 8.38 -30.26 2.81
N ASP A 480 9.45 -31.05 2.68
CA ASP A 480 9.64 -31.98 1.56
C ASP A 480 8.75 -33.24 1.69
N LEU A 481 8.25 -33.53 2.89
CA LEU A 481 7.32 -34.63 3.17
C LEU A 481 5.85 -34.22 2.98
N ILE A 482 5.56 -32.91 2.99
CA ILE A 482 4.23 -32.36 2.71
C ILE A 482 4.09 -32.22 1.19
N VAL A 483 3.98 -33.36 0.50
CA VAL A 483 3.56 -33.39 -0.91
C VAL A 483 2.04 -33.27 -0.93
N ALA A 484 1.51 -32.10 -0.60
CA ALA A 484 0.16 -31.78 -0.98
C ALA A 484 0.16 -31.65 -2.52
N ARG A 485 -0.39 -32.65 -3.23
CA ARG A 485 -0.67 -32.49 -4.66
C ARG A 485 -1.47 -31.19 -4.80
N PRO A 486 -1.12 -30.28 -5.73
CA PRO A 486 -1.99 -29.16 -6.04
C PRO A 486 -3.36 -29.75 -6.39
N ARG A 487 -4.36 -29.57 -5.52
CA ARG A 487 -5.72 -29.95 -5.87
C ARG A 487 -6.09 -29.15 -7.12
N ARG A 488 -6.68 -29.81 -8.12
CA ARG A 488 -7.23 -29.14 -9.29
C ARG A 488 -8.16 -28.02 -8.81
N HIS A 489 -8.08 -26.89 -9.51
CA HIS A 489 -8.62 -25.60 -9.11
C HIS A 489 -10.15 -25.56 -9.20
N ALA A 490 -10.82 -24.88 -8.27
CA ALA A 490 -12.28 -24.63 -8.34
C ALA A 490 -12.68 -23.67 -9.47
N ALA A 491 -11.76 -22.90 -10.07
CA ALA A 491 -12.03 -22.18 -11.33
C ALA A 491 -11.69 -23.00 -12.59
N LEU A 492 -11.31 -24.27 -12.43
CA LEU A 492 -11.46 -25.28 -13.50
C LEU A 492 -12.80 -26.02 -13.37
N ASP A 493 -13.50 -25.89 -12.23
CA ASP A 493 -14.89 -26.28 -12.10
C ASP A 493 -15.75 -25.16 -12.70
N ASP A 494 -15.82 -25.15 -14.04
CA ASP A 494 -17.08 -24.79 -14.68
C ASP A 494 -18.17 -25.66 -14.01
N ASP A 495 -19.26 -25.05 -13.54
CA ASP A 495 -20.46 -25.76 -13.12
C ASP A 495 -21.07 -26.51 -14.33
N GLY A 496 -20.41 -27.59 -14.76
CA GLY A 496 -21.01 -28.71 -15.46
C GLY A 496 -21.62 -29.65 -14.43
N PRO A 497 -22.70 -30.38 -14.77
CA PRO A 497 -23.41 -31.21 -13.80
C PRO A 497 -22.43 -32.18 -13.14
N VAL A 498 -22.44 -32.21 -11.80
CA VAL A 498 -21.70 -33.19 -11.00
C VAL A 498 -22.14 -34.59 -11.43
N LEU A 499 -21.37 -35.22 -12.31
CA LEU A 499 -21.53 -36.63 -12.62
C LEU A 499 -20.93 -37.41 -11.46
N ALA A 500 -21.81 -38.07 -10.70
CA ALA A 500 -21.43 -38.97 -9.63
C ALA A 500 -20.89 -40.29 -10.23
N SER A 501 -19.58 -40.39 -10.46
CA SER A 501 -18.83 -41.66 -10.59
C SER A 501 -17.35 -41.36 -10.84
N GLY A 502 -16.41 -41.79 -9.97
CA GLY A 502 -15.56 -43.00 -10.15
C GLY A 502 -14.22 -42.59 -10.78
N ASP A 503 -13.01 -42.99 -10.38
CA ASP A 503 -12.54 -44.16 -9.66
C ASP A 503 -11.19 -43.87 -8.99
N ASP A 504 -10.94 -44.54 -7.86
CA ASP A 504 -9.60 -44.89 -7.39
C ASP A 504 -9.05 -46.01 -8.29
N GLN A 505 -7.98 -45.73 -9.05
CA GLN A 505 -6.93 -46.68 -9.42
C GLN A 505 -5.56 -46.00 -9.45
#